data_AF-A0A917LEV6-F1
#
_entry.id   AF-A0A917LEV6-F1
#
_cell.length_a   1.000
_cell.length_b   1.000
_cell.length_c   1.000
_cell.angle_alpha   90.00
_cell.angle_beta   90.00
_cell.angle_gamma   90.00
#
_symmetry.space_group_name_H-M   'P 1'
#
loop_
_entity.id
_entity.type
_entity.pdbx_description
1 polymer ?
#
loop_
_entity_poly.entity_id
_entity_poly.type
_entity_poly.pdbx_seq_one_letter_code
_entity_poly.pdbx_strand_id
1 'polypeptide(L)'
;MSVSWYRRAWAPDATVGLAVLLLGLLEVAWRAPSTADSRQLLLVTSAATVVGGSRRAPGAALALAALAALVSVAQVLAAAPFLLVQVGEASVLFGCARWGNRATLWLSGLAAPLAVGLVLLHAAAGGPLPITGPLDGLSVWLSQSGANWAYVVLVTSVTLLPLAPWRMAVAARRASWTTSDAHVPPHTRSWTRRPVRTACPFPTTGLNP
;
A
#
# COMPACT_ATOMS: atom_id res chain seq x y z
N MET A 1 1.46 31.62 -9.36
CA MET A 1 0.84 30.67 -8.40
C MET A 1 1.85 30.38 -7.30
N SER A 2 1.58 30.89 -6.10
CA SER A 2 2.55 31.13 -5.02
C SER A 2 3.04 29.86 -4.31
N VAL A 3 4.33 29.78 -4.02
CA VAL A 3 5.06 28.67 -3.35
C VAL A 3 4.37 28.16 -2.05
N SER A 4 3.51 28.95 -1.43
CA SER A 4 2.75 28.59 -0.22
C SER A 4 1.72 27.47 -0.43
N TRP A 5 1.08 27.39 -1.60
CA TRP A 5 0.10 26.32 -1.87
C TRP A 5 0.77 24.95 -1.99
N TYR A 6 1.94 24.91 -2.64
CA TYR A 6 2.71 23.69 -2.81
C TYR A 6 3.16 23.15 -1.46
N ARG A 7 3.76 23.97 -0.58
CA ARG A 7 4.19 23.51 0.76
C ARG A 7 3.05 22.91 1.59
N ARG A 8 1.85 23.53 1.58
CA ARG A 8 0.69 23.01 2.31
C ARG A 8 0.19 21.67 1.78
N ALA A 9 0.34 21.42 0.48
CA ALA A 9 -0.04 20.14 -0.11
C ALA A 9 0.91 18.99 0.30
N TRP A 10 2.19 19.29 0.57
CA TRP A 10 3.23 18.30 0.91
C TRP A 10 3.38 18.01 2.40
N ALA A 11 2.95 18.93 3.26
CA ALA A 11 3.01 18.77 4.71
C ALA A 11 2.46 17.43 5.25
N PRO A 12 1.25 16.96 4.89
CA PRO A 12 0.73 15.70 5.44
C PRO A 12 1.55 14.47 5.01
N ASP A 13 2.01 14.46 3.76
CA ASP A 13 2.75 13.31 3.24
C ASP A 13 4.17 13.24 3.83
N ALA A 14 4.82 14.41 3.95
CA ALA A 14 6.14 14.53 4.56
C ALA A 14 6.10 14.20 6.06
N THR A 15 5.05 14.61 6.78
CA THR A 15 4.91 14.31 8.22
C THR A 15 4.72 12.82 8.48
N VAL A 16 3.89 12.13 7.70
CA VAL A 16 3.71 10.68 7.83
C VAL A 16 5.00 9.94 7.45
N GLY A 17 5.64 10.29 6.34
CA GLY A 17 6.92 9.69 5.95
C GLY A 17 8.02 9.91 6.99
N LEU A 18 8.11 11.12 7.56
CA LEU A 18 9.06 11.43 8.63
C LEU A 18 8.75 10.64 9.91
N ALA A 19 7.48 10.49 10.29
CA ALA A 19 7.10 9.69 11.45
C ALA A 19 7.53 8.22 11.29
N VAL A 20 7.31 7.64 10.10
CA VAL A 20 7.77 6.27 9.76
C VAL A 20 9.30 6.17 9.82
N LEU A 21 10.01 7.15 9.28
CA LEU A 21 11.48 7.21 9.34
C LEU A 21 11.98 7.23 10.78
N LEU A 22 11.44 8.11 11.62
CA LEU A 22 11.85 8.24 13.03
C LEU A 22 11.54 6.98 13.83
N LEU A 23 10.36 6.37 13.64
CA LEU A 23 10.01 5.11 14.29
C LEU A 23 10.92 3.97 13.86
N GLY A 24 11.24 3.85 12.57
CA GLY A 24 12.16 2.83 12.08
C GLY A 24 13.59 3.02 12.57
N LEU A 25 14.08 4.28 12.64
CA LEU A 25 15.40 4.57 13.22
C LEU A 25 15.44 4.24 14.71
N LEU A 26 14.37 4.55 15.46
CA LEU A 26 14.25 4.19 16.87
C LEU A 26 14.26 2.66 17.06
N GLU A 27 13.56 1.93 16.19
CA GLU A 27 13.54 0.47 16.22
C GLU A 27 14.92 -0.15 15.94
N VAL A 28 15.65 0.36 14.94
CA VAL A 28 17.02 -0.06 14.66
C VAL A 28 17.94 0.24 15.85
N ALA A 29 17.82 1.44 16.44
CA ALA A 29 18.62 1.82 17.60
C ALA A 29 18.36 0.94 18.83
N TRP A 30 17.12 0.50 19.04
CA TRP A 30 16.76 -0.39 20.16
C TRP A 30 17.27 -1.82 20.01
N ARG A 31 17.47 -2.32 18.78
CA ARG A 31 17.82 -3.74 18.56
C ARG A 31 19.29 -4.08 18.79
N ALA A 32 20.21 -3.13 18.59
CA ALA A 32 21.59 -3.11 19.12
C ALA A 32 22.41 -2.03 18.38
N PRO A 33 23.06 -1.09 19.10
CA PRO A 33 23.81 0.01 18.46
C PRO A 33 25.11 -0.41 17.76
N SER A 34 25.66 -1.60 18.04
CA SER A 34 26.98 -2.02 17.53
C SER A 34 26.97 -2.59 16.10
N THR A 35 25.80 -2.88 15.53
CA THR A 35 25.66 -3.46 14.18
C THR A 35 24.45 -2.86 13.47
N ALA A 36 24.42 -1.54 13.31
CA ALA A 36 23.50 -0.91 12.37
C ALA A 36 23.84 -1.41 10.96
N ASP A 37 23.23 -2.52 10.57
CA ASP A 37 23.37 -3.10 9.25
C ASP A 37 22.79 -2.10 8.25
N SER A 38 23.58 -1.72 7.25
CA SER A 38 23.17 -0.78 6.21
C SER A 38 21.89 -1.25 5.50
N ARG A 39 21.62 -2.55 5.50
CA ARG A 39 20.38 -3.15 5.00
C ARG A 39 19.15 -2.71 5.79
N GLN A 40 19.24 -2.61 7.12
CA GLN A 40 18.12 -2.18 7.97
C GLN A 40 17.80 -0.70 7.73
N LEU A 41 18.83 0.15 7.61
CA LEU A 41 18.65 1.57 7.28
C LEU A 41 18.03 1.75 5.89
N LEU A 42 18.43 0.92 4.92
CA LEU A 42 17.83 0.91 3.59
C LEU A 42 16.34 0.56 3.64
N LEU A 43 15.94 -0.42 4.46
CA LEU A 43 14.54 -0.80 4.64
C LEU A 43 13.71 0.28 5.35
N VAL A 44 14.27 0.92 6.38
CA VAL A 44 13.59 2.02 7.08
C VAL A 44 13.37 3.20 6.12
N THR A 45 14.40 3.56 5.35
CA THR A 45 14.31 4.67 4.39
C THR A 45 13.39 4.34 3.22
N SER A 46 13.36 3.08 2.75
CA SER A 46 12.39 2.64 1.73
C SER A 46 10.97 2.70 2.27
N ALA A 47 10.69 2.16 3.47
CA ALA A 47 9.36 2.22 4.06
C ALA A 47 8.87 3.67 4.19
N ALA A 48 9.71 4.57 4.72
CA ALA A 48 9.38 5.99 4.87
C ALA A 48 9.07 6.69 3.52
N THR A 49 9.89 6.44 2.49
CA THR A 49 9.70 7.04 1.16
C THR A 49 8.46 6.52 0.47
N VAL A 50 8.19 5.22 0.58
CA VAL A 50 7.01 4.60 -0.02
C VAL A 50 5.73 5.09 0.67
N VAL A 51 5.71 5.13 2.01
CA VAL A 51 4.55 5.62 2.76
C VAL A 51 4.28 7.10 2.45
N GLY A 52 5.31 7.96 2.48
CA GLY A 52 5.18 9.37 2.14
C GLY A 52 4.81 9.60 0.67
N GLY A 53 5.24 8.74 -0.25
CA GLY A 53 4.93 8.83 -1.68
C GLY A 53 3.54 8.30 -2.07
N SER A 54 2.90 7.52 -1.21
CA SER A 54 1.69 6.74 -1.52
C SER A 54 0.51 7.56 -2.05
N ARG A 55 0.41 8.84 -1.66
CA ARG A 55 -0.67 9.73 -2.10
C ARG A 55 -0.44 10.35 -3.48
N ARG A 56 0.80 10.70 -3.81
CA ARG A 56 1.13 11.43 -5.06
C ARG A 56 1.38 10.49 -6.22
N ALA A 57 2.07 9.39 -5.97
CA ALA A 57 2.48 8.44 -7.00
C ALA A 57 2.15 7.01 -6.54
N PRO A 58 0.87 6.67 -6.34
CA PRO A 58 0.46 5.37 -5.79
C PRO A 58 1.01 4.19 -6.59
N GLY A 59 1.12 4.29 -7.91
CA GLY A 59 1.71 3.22 -8.74
C GLY A 59 3.20 3.00 -8.49
N ALA A 60 3.98 4.08 -8.39
CA ALA A 60 5.40 3.98 -8.08
C ALA A 60 5.61 3.49 -6.65
N ALA A 61 4.81 3.99 -5.69
CA ALA A 61 4.82 3.50 -4.33
C ALA A 61 4.49 2.01 -4.24
N LEU A 62 3.49 1.53 -5.00
CA LEU A 62 3.16 0.10 -5.04
C LEU A 62 4.32 -0.74 -5.60
N ALA A 63 4.99 -0.27 -6.66
CA ALA A 63 6.13 -0.98 -7.24
C ALA A 63 7.30 -1.05 -6.26
N LEU A 64 7.58 0.05 -5.55
CA LEU A 64 8.61 0.08 -4.51
C LEU A 64 8.25 -0.80 -3.30
N ALA A 65 6.99 -0.79 -2.87
CA ALA A 65 6.49 -1.70 -1.83
C ALA A 65 6.63 -3.16 -2.26
N ALA A 66 6.37 -3.48 -3.53
CA ALA A 66 6.55 -4.83 -4.04
C ALA A 66 8.03 -5.26 -4.02
N LEU A 67 8.95 -4.37 -4.40
CA LEU A 67 10.39 -4.63 -4.28
C LEU A 67 10.82 -4.81 -2.82
N ALA A 68 10.35 -3.95 -1.91
CA ALA A 68 10.63 -4.05 -0.49
C ALA A 68 10.06 -5.35 0.12
N ALA A 69 8.89 -5.78 -0.34
CA ALA A 69 8.30 -7.06 0.04
C ALA A 69 9.15 -8.25 -0.41
N LEU A 70 9.73 -8.21 -1.62
CA LEU A 70 10.67 -9.26 -2.08
C LEU A 70 11.92 -9.33 -1.19
N VAL A 71 12.48 -8.17 -0.81
CA VAL A 71 13.61 -8.12 0.13
C VAL A 71 13.19 -8.68 1.49
N SER A 72 12.01 -8.33 1.96
CA SER A 72 11.45 -8.81 3.22
C SER A 72 11.29 -10.33 3.20
N VAL A 73 10.78 -10.91 2.10
CA VAL A 73 10.72 -12.37 1.91
C VAL A 73 12.11 -12.99 1.96
N ALA A 74 13.11 -12.39 1.30
CA ALA A 74 14.49 -12.87 1.37
C ALA A 74 15.06 -12.81 2.81
N GLN A 75 14.68 -11.81 3.60
CA GLN A 75 15.04 -11.73 5.02
C GLN A 75 14.44 -12.87 5.83
N VAL A 76 13.16 -13.22 5.59
CA VAL A 76 12.51 -14.37 6.22
C VAL A 76 13.28 -15.66 5.93
N LEU A 77 13.64 -15.89 4.67
CA LEU A 77 14.43 -17.05 4.26
C LEU A 77 15.82 -17.09 4.90
N ALA A 78 16.40 -15.93 5.20
CA ALA A 78 17.69 -15.80 5.87
C ALA A 78 17.59 -15.79 7.41
N ALA A 79 16.40 -16.05 7.98
CA ALA A 79 16.11 -15.94 9.42
C ALA A 79 16.51 -14.58 10.03
N ALA A 80 16.45 -13.51 9.23
CA ALA A 80 16.74 -12.16 9.69
C ALA A 80 15.51 -11.56 10.39
N PRO A 81 15.72 -10.73 11.44
CA PRO A 81 14.64 -10.17 12.21
C PRO A 81 13.83 -9.13 11.40
N PHE A 82 12.50 -9.26 11.44
CA PHE A 82 11.57 -8.37 10.73
C PHE A 82 11.39 -7.06 11.50
N LEU A 83 11.34 -5.91 10.82
CA LEU A 83 11.15 -4.60 11.46
C LEU A 83 9.66 -4.25 11.51
N LEU A 84 9.15 -3.77 12.64
CA LEU A 84 7.77 -3.27 12.79
C LEU A 84 7.47 -2.16 11.78
N VAL A 85 8.47 -1.35 11.41
CA VAL A 85 8.31 -0.31 10.39
C VAL A 85 7.82 -0.86 9.03
N GLN A 86 8.15 -2.11 8.70
CA GLN A 86 7.72 -2.76 7.44
C GLN A 86 6.19 -2.97 7.43
N VAL A 87 5.54 -3.07 8.60
CA VAL A 87 4.07 -3.09 8.69
C VAL A 87 3.46 -1.78 8.16
N GLY A 88 4.20 -0.68 8.24
CA GLY A 88 3.83 0.61 7.66
C GLY A 88 3.59 0.53 6.15
N GLU A 89 4.23 -0.40 5.43
CA GLU A 89 4.00 -0.57 3.99
C GLU A 89 2.56 -0.99 3.67
N ALA A 90 1.82 -1.55 4.63
CA ALA A 90 0.39 -1.81 4.47
C ALA A 90 -0.43 -0.52 4.22
N SER A 91 0.03 0.65 4.69
CA SER A 91 -0.64 1.92 4.42
C SER A 91 -0.54 2.32 2.93
N VAL A 92 0.40 1.75 2.20
CA VAL A 92 0.55 1.96 0.75
C VAL A 92 -0.62 1.33 0.01
N LEU A 93 -1.14 0.19 0.50
CA LEU A 93 -2.33 -0.45 -0.05
C LEU A 93 -3.55 0.46 0.07
N PHE A 94 -3.69 1.17 1.20
CA PHE A 94 -4.70 2.20 1.37
C PHE A 94 -4.53 3.33 0.34
N GLY A 95 -3.30 3.83 0.19
CA GLY A 95 -3.00 4.90 -0.76
C GLY A 95 -3.33 4.54 -2.20
N CYS A 96 -2.96 3.32 -2.61
CA CYS A 96 -3.29 2.77 -3.92
C CYS A 96 -4.79 2.64 -4.15
N ALA A 97 -5.54 2.20 -3.14
CA ALA A 97 -6.99 2.06 -3.25
C ALA A 97 -7.72 3.40 -3.33
N ARG A 98 -7.24 4.41 -2.58
CA ARG A 98 -7.88 5.73 -2.52
C ARG A 98 -7.56 6.59 -3.73
N TRP A 99 -6.28 6.71 -4.07
CA TRP A 99 -5.76 7.66 -5.07
C TRP A 99 -5.26 7.00 -6.35
N GLY A 100 -5.05 5.67 -6.38
CA GLY A 100 -4.55 4.96 -7.55
C GLY A 100 -5.56 4.75 -8.67
N ASN A 101 -5.07 4.45 -9.88
CA ASN A 101 -5.90 4.02 -11.00
C ASN A 101 -6.52 2.62 -10.76
N ARG A 102 -7.39 2.15 -11.66
CA ARG A 102 -8.04 0.83 -11.53
C ARG A 102 -7.04 -0.32 -11.46
N ALA A 103 -5.95 -0.28 -12.22
CA ALA A 103 -4.93 -1.32 -12.19
C ALA A 103 -4.22 -1.38 -10.83
N THR A 104 -3.76 -0.25 -10.29
CA THR A 104 -3.15 -0.18 -8.95
C THR A 104 -4.10 -0.60 -7.83
N LEU A 105 -5.40 -0.33 -7.96
CA LEU A 105 -6.40 -0.78 -6.99
C LEU A 105 -6.46 -2.33 -6.94
N TRP A 106 -6.53 -2.97 -8.11
CA TRP A 106 -6.57 -4.44 -8.19
C TRP A 106 -5.26 -5.07 -7.74
N LEU A 107 -4.13 -4.55 -8.21
CA LEU A 107 -2.81 -5.04 -7.84
C LEU A 107 -2.56 -4.91 -6.33
N SER A 108 -2.94 -3.78 -5.71
CA SER A 108 -2.83 -3.61 -4.25
C SER A 108 -3.76 -4.55 -3.48
N GLY A 109 -4.97 -4.82 -3.99
CA GLY A 109 -5.87 -5.81 -3.39
C GLY A 109 -5.32 -7.24 -3.43
N LEU A 110 -4.58 -7.60 -4.48
CA LEU A 110 -3.92 -8.90 -4.63
C LEU A 110 -2.60 -9.01 -3.86
N ALA A 111 -1.91 -7.90 -3.62
CA ALA A 111 -0.62 -7.90 -2.91
C ALA A 111 -0.75 -8.44 -1.47
N ALA A 112 -1.82 -8.08 -0.76
CA ALA A 112 -2.06 -8.56 0.61
C ALA A 112 -2.19 -10.09 0.71
N PRO A 113 -3.15 -10.75 0.01
CA PRO A 113 -3.27 -12.21 0.08
C PRO A 113 -2.03 -12.93 -0.45
N LEU A 114 -1.32 -12.37 -1.43
CA LEU A 114 -0.08 -12.96 -1.93
C LEU A 114 1.03 -12.93 -0.87
N ALA A 115 1.19 -11.82 -0.16
CA ALA A 115 2.13 -11.73 0.97
C ALA A 115 1.78 -12.73 2.07
N VAL A 116 0.50 -12.85 2.45
CA VAL A 116 0.07 -13.85 3.43
C VAL A 116 0.34 -15.27 2.94
N GLY A 117 0.00 -15.57 1.69
CA GLY A 117 0.22 -16.88 1.08
C GLY A 117 1.69 -17.29 1.11
N LEU A 118 2.61 -16.37 0.85
CA LEU A 118 4.06 -16.64 0.92
C LEU A 118 4.52 -16.96 2.34
N VAL A 119 4.04 -16.24 3.35
CA VAL A 119 4.37 -16.53 4.76
C VAL A 119 3.84 -17.90 5.18
N LEU A 120 2.61 -18.24 4.80
CA LEU A 120 2.03 -19.55 5.09
C LEU A 120 2.78 -20.68 4.38
N LEU A 121 3.15 -20.49 3.12
CA LEU A 121 3.92 -21.47 2.36
C LEU A 121 5.28 -21.72 3.01
N HIS A 122 5.95 -20.66 3.48
CA HIS A 122 7.20 -20.78 4.23
C HIS A 122 7.03 -21.56 5.54
N ALA A 123 5.98 -21.26 6.31
CA ALA A 123 5.67 -21.98 7.54
C ALA A 123 5.34 -23.45 7.29
N ALA A 124 4.56 -23.75 6.24
CA ALA A 124 4.21 -25.12 5.84
C ALA A 124 5.44 -25.93 5.39
N ALA A 125 6.46 -25.26 4.85
CA ALA A 125 7.75 -25.87 4.51
C ALA A 125 8.66 -26.12 5.74
N GLY A 126 8.18 -25.84 6.96
CA GLY A 126 8.94 -26.00 8.20
C GLY A 126 9.87 -24.83 8.52
N GLY A 127 9.75 -23.71 7.79
CA GLY A 127 10.50 -22.49 8.05
C GLY A 127 10.04 -21.80 9.34
N PRO A 128 10.96 -21.23 10.14
CA PRO A 128 10.58 -20.46 11.32
C PRO A 128 9.77 -19.24 10.90
N LEU A 129 8.67 -18.96 11.61
CA LEU A 129 7.95 -17.72 11.41
C LEU A 129 8.85 -16.55 11.84
N PRO A 130 9.06 -15.53 10.98
CA PRO A 130 9.95 -14.39 11.22
C PRO A 130 9.33 -13.38 12.19
N ILE A 131 8.48 -13.83 13.12
CA ILE A 131 7.84 -13.02 14.13
C ILE A 131 8.82 -12.93 15.29
N THR A 132 9.77 -12.02 15.20
CA THR A 132 10.72 -11.71 16.28
C THR A 132 10.40 -10.33 16.85
N GLY A 133 10.26 -10.22 18.18
CA GLY A 133 10.04 -8.96 18.89
C GLY A 133 8.85 -9.01 19.85
N PRO A 134 8.09 -7.91 20.06
CA PRO A 134 7.00 -7.86 21.06
C PRO A 134 5.85 -8.86 20.81
N LEU A 135 5.89 -9.57 19.67
CA LEU A 135 4.96 -10.64 19.29
C LEU A 135 5.52 -12.05 19.57
N ASP A 136 6.67 -12.21 20.25
CA ASP A 136 7.19 -13.52 20.65
C ASP A 136 6.18 -14.26 21.55
N GLY A 137 5.41 -13.53 22.36
CA GLY A 137 4.30 -14.11 23.12
C GLY A 137 3.19 -14.68 22.23
N LEU A 138 2.99 -14.11 21.03
CA LEU A 138 2.03 -14.61 20.06
C LEU A 138 2.51 -15.93 19.45
N SER A 139 3.80 -16.08 19.13
CA SER A 139 4.32 -17.34 18.56
C SER A 139 4.25 -18.48 19.57
N VAL A 140 4.58 -18.22 20.83
CA VAL A 140 4.41 -19.19 21.94
C VAL A 140 2.94 -19.56 22.09
N TRP A 141 2.04 -18.59 22.12
CA TRP A 141 0.61 -18.85 22.21
C TRP A 141 0.10 -19.68 21.03
N LEU A 142 0.47 -19.33 19.78
CA LEU A 142 0.11 -20.07 18.57
C LEU A 142 0.62 -21.52 18.59
N SER A 143 1.80 -21.78 19.16
CA SER A 143 2.32 -23.15 19.30
C SER A 143 1.56 -23.99 20.32
N GLN A 144 1.12 -23.38 21.44
CA GLN A 144 0.37 -24.06 22.52
C GLN A 144 -1.10 -24.30 22.15
N SER A 145 -1.62 -23.45 21.30
CA SER A 145 -2.98 -23.46 20.78
C SER A 145 -3.32 -24.76 20.05
N GLY A 146 -2.37 -25.37 19.35
CA GLY A 146 -2.62 -26.48 18.44
C GLY A 146 -2.75 -25.95 17.01
N ALA A 147 -2.03 -26.60 16.09
CA ALA A 147 -1.66 -26.04 14.79
C ALA A 147 -2.86 -25.51 13.98
N ASN A 148 -3.98 -26.23 13.93
CA ASN A 148 -5.04 -25.95 12.95
C ASN A 148 -5.79 -24.61 13.16
N TRP A 149 -6.11 -24.22 14.40
CA TRP A 149 -6.86 -22.98 14.62
C TRP A 149 -5.95 -21.76 14.71
N ALA A 150 -4.71 -21.95 15.17
CA ALA A 150 -3.66 -20.92 15.14
C ALA A 150 -3.43 -20.43 13.70
N TYR A 151 -3.42 -21.34 12.72
CA TYR A 151 -3.39 -20.97 11.30
C TYR A 151 -4.63 -20.19 10.88
N VAL A 152 -5.84 -20.61 11.25
CA VAL A 152 -7.07 -19.90 10.87
C VAL A 152 -7.08 -18.48 11.45
N VAL A 153 -6.74 -18.29 12.73
CA VAL A 153 -6.68 -16.97 13.36
C VAL A 153 -5.58 -16.13 12.72
N LEU A 154 -4.37 -16.66 12.53
CA LEU A 154 -3.28 -15.94 11.88
C LEU A 154 -3.65 -15.53 10.46
N VAL A 155 -4.15 -16.44 9.64
CA VAL A 155 -4.58 -16.15 8.26
C VAL A 155 -5.67 -15.11 8.26
N THR A 156 -6.69 -15.27 9.10
CA THR A 156 -7.85 -14.37 9.14
C THR A 156 -7.44 -12.99 9.64
N SER A 157 -6.66 -12.89 10.70
CA SER A 157 -6.15 -11.63 11.22
C SER A 157 -5.23 -10.96 10.23
N VAL A 158 -4.25 -11.67 9.67
CA VAL A 158 -3.24 -11.10 8.75
C VAL A 158 -3.83 -10.81 7.36
N THR A 159 -4.91 -11.46 6.92
CA THR A 159 -5.62 -11.02 5.71
C THR A 159 -6.59 -9.88 6.00
N LEU A 160 -7.42 -9.96 7.04
CA LEU A 160 -8.47 -8.97 7.28
C LEU A 160 -7.93 -7.64 7.80
N LEU A 161 -6.88 -7.62 8.63
CA LEU A 161 -6.31 -6.38 9.17
C LEU A 161 -5.73 -5.48 8.07
N PRO A 162 -4.87 -5.95 7.15
CA PRO A 162 -4.36 -5.13 6.05
C PRO A 162 -5.43 -4.85 4.98
N LEU A 163 -6.43 -5.72 4.83
CA LEU A 163 -7.57 -5.46 3.98
C LEU A 163 -8.48 -4.36 4.56
N ALA A 164 -8.49 -4.12 5.87
CA ALA A 164 -9.35 -3.10 6.47
C ALA A 164 -9.04 -1.69 5.93
N PRO A 165 -7.78 -1.20 5.89
CA PRO A 165 -7.44 0.04 5.21
C PRO A 165 -7.88 0.04 3.74
N TRP A 166 -7.62 -1.04 2.99
CA TRP A 166 -8.01 -1.11 1.58
C TRP A 166 -9.53 -1.01 1.38
N ARG A 167 -10.33 -1.70 2.20
CA ARG A 167 -11.80 -1.65 2.17
C ARG A 167 -12.32 -0.27 2.55
N MET A 168 -11.73 0.38 3.56
CA MET A 168 -12.06 1.76 3.93
C MET A 168 -11.77 2.72 2.77
N ALA A 169 -10.64 2.57 2.08
CA ALA A 169 -10.30 3.41 0.93
C ALA A 169 -11.27 3.23 -0.25
N VAL A 170 -11.70 2.00 -0.55
CA VAL A 170 -12.73 1.72 -1.57
C VAL A 170 -14.07 2.34 -1.18
N ALA A 171 -14.48 2.23 0.08
CA ALA A 171 -15.71 2.84 0.59
C ALA A 171 -15.65 4.38 0.47
N ALA A 172 -14.55 5.00 0.90
CA ALA A 172 -14.35 6.45 0.79
C ALA A 172 -14.33 6.94 -0.67
N ARG A 173 -13.75 6.15 -1.58
CA ARG A 173 -13.81 6.43 -3.02
C ARG A 173 -15.25 6.40 -3.52
N ARG A 174 -16.06 5.41 -3.13
CA ARG A 174 -17.49 5.31 -3.52
C ARG A 174 -18.31 6.51 -3.03
N ALA A 175 -18.13 6.92 -1.77
CA ALA A 175 -18.84 8.05 -1.18
C ALA A 175 -18.55 9.41 -1.88
N SER A 176 -17.35 9.58 -2.46
CA SER A 176 -17.05 10.78 -3.23
C SER A 176 -17.80 10.89 -4.56
N TRP A 177 -18.25 9.77 -5.15
CA TRP A 177 -19.06 9.79 -6.38
C TRP A 177 -20.50 10.23 -6.08
N THR A 178 -21.10 9.67 -5.02
CA THR A 178 -22.49 9.96 -4.65
C THR A 178 -22.71 11.43 -4.29
N THR A 179 -21.72 12.06 -3.65
CA THR A 179 -21.79 13.49 -3.29
C THR A 179 -21.78 14.38 -4.53
N SER A 180 -21.00 14.01 -5.56
CA SER A 180 -20.93 14.77 -6.83
C SER A 180 -22.27 14.74 -7.59
N ASP A 181 -22.97 13.60 -7.56
CA ASP A 181 -24.25 13.46 -8.26
C ASP A 181 -25.41 14.18 -7.56
N ALA A 182 -25.31 14.39 -6.25
CA ALA A 182 -26.33 15.06 -5.44
C ALA A 182 -26.32 16.59 -5.58
N HIS A 183 -25.21 17.18 -6.01
CA HIS A 183 -25.10 18.63 -6.24
C HIS A 183 -25.44 19.08 -7.66
N VAL A 184 -25.78 18.15 -8.56
CA VAL A 184 -26.28 18.49 -9.90
C VAL A 184 -27.81 18.66 -9.82
N PRO A 185 -28.34 19.88 -9.91
CA PRO A 185 -29.78 20.10 -9.80
C PRO A 185 -30.54 19.31 -10.87
N PRO A 186 -31.69 18.69 -10.54
CA PRO A 186 -32.42 17.80 -11.45
C PRO A 186 -32.85 18.48 -12.76
N HIS A 187 -32.99 19.80 -12.78
CA HIS A 187 -33.36 20.57 -13.97
C HIS A 187 -32.23 20.77 -15.00
N THR A 188 -30.99 20.36 -14.71
CA THR A 188 -29.87 20.45 -15.67
C THR A 188 -29.53 19.12 -16.36
N ARG A 189 -30.18 18.00 -16.00
CA ARG A 189 -29.93 16.67 -16.59
C ARG A 189 -30.51 16.46 -18.00
N SER A 190 -31.26 17.42 -18.55
CA SER A 190 -31.97 17.25 -19.83
C SER A 190 -31.14 17.52 -21.11
N TRP A 191 -29.90 18.01 -21.02
CA TRP A 191 -29.22 18.58 -22.21
C TRP A 191 -27.91 17.94 -22.68
N THR A 192 -27.46 16.82 -22.13
CA THR A 192 -26.23 16.15 -22.61
C THR A 192 -26.42 14.68 -22.99
N ARG A 193 -27.51 14.34 -23.67
CA ARG A 193 -27.39 13.36 -24.76
C ARG A 193 -26.78 14.11 -25.94
N ARG A 194 -25.45 14.23 -25.98
CA ARG A 194 -24.79 14.65 -27.23
C ARG A 194 -25.16 13.60 -28.29
N PRO A 195 -25.86 13.96 -29.37
CA PRO A 195 -25.95 13.05 -30.51
C PRO A 195 -24.51 12.75 -30.95
N VAL A 196 -24.24 11.46 -31.17
CA VAL A 196 -23.04 11.00 -31.84
C VAL A 196 -22.94 11.79 -33.15
N ARG A 197 -22.06 12.79 -33.21
CA ARG A 197 -21.71 13.45 -34.47
C ARG A 197 -20.94 12.43 -35.29
N THR A 198 -21.68 11.68 -36.08
CA THR A 198 -21.20 11.05 -37.30
C THR A 198 -20.54 12.11 -38.18
N ALA A 199 -19.37 11.75 -38.70
CA ALA A 199 -18.68 12.31 -39.87
C ALA A 199 -18.27 13.79 -39.85
N CYS A 200 -16.97 14.04 -39.73
CA CYS A 200 -16.34 15.13 -40.48
C CYS A 200 -15.85 14.55 -41.82
N PRO A 201 -16.17 15.18 -42.97
CA PRO A 201 -15.61 14.78 -44.26
C PRO A 201 -14.15 15.25 -44.37
N PHE A 202 -13.31 14.39 -44.94
CA PHE A 202 -11.93 14.72 -45.35
C PHE A 202 -11.94 15.83 -46.42
N PRO A 203 -11.07 16.86 -46.33
CA PRO A 203 -10.84 17.75 -47.45
C PRO A 203 -9.91 17.08 -48.47
N THR A 204 -10.43 16.78 -49.65
CA THR A 204 -9.64 16.50 -50.85
C THR A 204 -8.94 17.77 -51.31
N THR A 205 -7.66 17.91 -51.03
CA THR A 205 -6.79 18.90 -51.70
C THR A 205 -6.60 18.48 -53.15
N GLY A 206 -7.24 19.23 -54.05
CA GLY A 206 -7.05 19.13 -55.49
C GLY A 206 -5.64 19.58 -55.87
N LEU A 207 -4.96 18.73 -56.65
CA LEU A 207 -3.92 19.14 -57.57
C LEU A 207 -4.55 20.02 -58.66
N ASN A 208 -3.89 21.13 -58.97
CA ASN A 208 -4.08 21.85 -60.24
C ASN A 208 -2.72 21.94 -60.95
N PRO A 209 -2.74 21.99 -62.29
CA PRO A 209 -1.73 21.44 -63.22
C PRO A 209 -0.42 22.22 -63.31
#